data_AF-F2IEN5-F1
#
_entry.id   AF-F2IEN5-F1
#
_cell.length_a   1.000
_cell.length_b   1.000
_cell.length_c   1.000
_cell.angle_alpha   90.00
_cell.angle_beta   90.00
_cell.angle_gamma   90.00
#
_symmetry.space_group_name_H-M   'P 1'
#
loop_
_entity.id
_entity.type
_entity.pdbx_description
1 polymer ?
#
loop_
_entity_poly.entity_id
_entity_poly.type
_entity_poly.pdbx_seq_one_letter_code
_entity_poly.pdbx_strand_id
1 'polypeptide(L)'
;MLSKLLLNSLISFLGASLLISCGESTSESKPAVPKKKKTELVETEQPIDDYEYYSDDYEEEKWVEIEDPDLIKLLIDEEVKNDKRAKIDYKDHSIYFPIKGDSYHVRYTIRAKEYLNNDSISDFIVYRTSDGMLGGSANTNEKLIYCLMGPNKAILQKHEILLSAPFSYNLIERISFKNKKMTARAMQNYRTYMPENAEDLKTTMISFIYTDSNVYEESYLTDCELAKWKNKQLFKGKSEVTRTIEMHNYTELVYEKYKTEEFEFSAEFSGCDNLNLVLEARFSYRGKKQEFLLEKRDRFLEYLKNNTSLEKEITSIQGYFADTDLSEEAIELDGFTFRLYTSHEKGKTIFRLILDQIKNPNQTENWEITTRH
;
A
#
# COMPACT_ATOMS: atom_id res chain seq x y z
N MET A 1 11.45 24.39 -50.05
CA MET A 1 11.96 23.10 -50.60
C MET A 1 12.12 22.17 -49.41
N LEU A 2 11.14 21.34 -48.96
CA LEU A 2 10.36 20.29 -49.67
C LEU A 2 11.32 19.37 -50.47
N SER A 3 11.35 18.04 -50.34
CA SER A 3 10.50 17.08 -49.61
C SER A 3 11.06 15.64 -49.76
N LYS A 4 10.59 14.72 -48.91
CA LYS A 4 10.29 13.28 -49.14
C LYS A 4 11.45 12.28 -49.38
N LEU A 5 11.56 11.13 -48.68
CA LEU A 5 10.68 9.94 -48.45
C LEU A 5 10.84 8.82 -49.49
N LEU A 6 10.86 7.57 -48.97
CA LEU A 6 10.61 6.24 -49.60
C LEU A 6 11.81 5.57 -50.32
N LEU A 7 11.99 4.25 -50.38
CA LEU A 7 11.43 3.00 -49.81
C LEU A 7 12.21 1.84 -50.53
N ASN A 8 12.19 0.61 -49.97
CA ASN A 8 12.42 -0.73 -50.58
C ASN A 8 13.57 -1.50 -49.88
N SER A 9 13.48 -2.80 -49.58
CA SER A 9 12.59 -3.86 -50.07
C SER A 9 12.39 -4.98 -49.03
N LEU A 10 11.20 -5.58 -49.06
CA LEU A 10 10.92 -6.96 -48.63
C LEU A 10 11.31 -7.91 -49.78
N ILE A 11 11.96 -9.04 -49.49
CA ILE A 11 11.80 -10.30 -50.23
C ILE A 11 11.77 -11.46 -49.22
N SER A 12 10.67 -12.20 -49.25
CA SER A 12 10.42 -13.48 -48.59
C SER A 12 11.05 -14.63 -49.38
N PHE A 13 11.46 -15.71 -48.72
CA PHE A 13 11.36 -17.05 -49.33
C PHE A 13 11.10 -18.14 -48.27
N LEU A 14 10.06 -18.92 -48.55
CA LEU A 14 9.63 -20.15 -47.89
C LEU A 14 10.64 -21.28 -48.09
N GLY A 15 10.66 -22.21 -47.12
CA GLY A 15 11.18 -23.57 -47.29
C GLY A 15 10.61 -24.50 -46.22
N ALA A 16 9.52 -25.19 -46.57
CA ALA A 16 8.77 -26.11 -45.73
C ALA A 16 9.29 -27.55 -45.79
N SER A 17 8.80 -28.37 -44.85
CA SER A 17 8.61 -29.84 -44.87
C SER A 17 9.57 -30.63 -43.96
N LEU A 18 9.10 -31.13 -42.80
CA LEU A 18 8.35 -32.39 -42.55
C LEU A 18 9.27 -33.64 -42.55
N LEU A 19 9.40 -34.31 -41.40
CA LEU A 19 8.84 -35.66 -41.13
C LEU A 19 9.44 -36.28 -39.83
N ILE A 20 8.52 -36.69 -38.95
CA ILE A 20 8.44 -37.95 -38.19
C ILE A 20 9.70 -38.46 -37.46
N SER A 21 9.59 -38.56 -36.14
CA SER A 21 10.02 -39.77 -35.43
C SER A 21 9.22 -39.93 -34.14
N CYS A 22 8.37 -40.97 -34.11
CA CYS A 22 7.86 -41.56 -32.89
C CYS A 22 9.02 -42.24 -32.17
N GLY A 23 9.30 -41.83 -30.94
CA GLY A 23 10.19 -42.52 -30.02
C GLY A 23 9.47 -42.71 -28.70
N GLU A 24 9.11 -43.96 -28.41
CA GLU A 24 8.76 -44.42 -27.06
C GLU A 24 9.89 -44.04 -26.10
N SER A 25 9.55 -43.41 -24.98
CA SER A 25 10.42 -43.40 -23.81
C SER A 25 9.64 -43.85 -22.59
N THR A 26 10.12 -44.99 -22.12
CA THR A 26 9.96 -45.68 -20.85
C THR A 26 9.65 -44.79 -19.64
N SER A 27 8.67 -45.28 -18.88
CA SER A 27 8.33 -44.84 -17.53
C SER A 27 9.54 -44.84 -16.59
N GLU A 28 9.90 -43.66 -16.09
CA GLU A 28 10.69 -43.52 -14.87
C GLU A 28 9.89 -42.82 -13.78
N SER A 29 10.04 -43.37 -12.59
CA SER A 29 9.29 -43.16 -11.38
C SER A 29 9.28 -41.71 -10.89
N LYS A 30 8.09 -41.13 -10.71
CA LYS A 30 7.91 -39.94 -9.89
C LYS A 30 8.17 -40.27 -8.40
N PRO A 31 8.88 -39.40 -7.65
CA PRO A 31 9.05 -39.58 -6.22
C PRO A 31 7.71 -39.47 -5.48
N ALA A 32 7.56 -40.32 -4.46
CA ALA A 32 6.36 -40.45 -3.65
C ALA A 32 6.08 -39.17 -2.85
N VAL A 33 4.87 -38.62 -3.02
CA VAL A 33 4.28 -37.63 -2.12
C VAL A 33 4.04 -38.32 -0.77
N PRO A 34 4.53 -37.77 0.36
CA PRO A 34 4.27 -38.36 1.67
C PRO A 34 2.77 -38.28 1.98
N LYS A 35 2.17 -39.45 2.21
CA LYS A 35 0.79 -39.60 2.67
C LYS A 35 0.60 -38.80 3.95
N LYS A 36 -0.24 -37.75 3.91
CA LYS A 36 -0.77 -37.11 5.12
C LYS A 36 -1.44 -38.17 5.97
N LYS A 37 -0.95 -38.33 7.20
CA LYS A 37 -1.57 -39.13 8.25
C LYS A 37 -2.95 -38.52 8.51
N LYS A 38 -4.00 -39.29 8.24
CA LYS A 38 -5.38 -38.94 8.54
C LYS A 38 -5.52 -38.98 10.06
N THR A 39 -5.41 -37.83 10.71
CA THR A 39 -5.84 -37.68 12.09
C THR A 39 -7.36 -37.56 12.04
N GLU A 40 -8.07 -38.59 12.48
CA GLU A 40 -9.51 -38.52 12.75
C GLU A 40 -9.72 -37.45 13.83
N LEU A 41 -10.18 -36.28 13.39
CA LEU A 41 -10.86 -35.33 14.26
C LEU A 41 -12.26 -35.91 14.47
N VAL A 42 -12.55 -36.23 15.73
CA VAL A 42 -13.89 -36.55 16.20
C VAL A 42 -14.73 -35.29 16.01
N GLU A 43 -15.54 -35.27 14.95
CA GLU A 43 -16.63 -34.30 14.79
C GLU A 43 -17.56 -34.46 15.99
N THR A 44 -17.49 -33.49 16.89
CA THR A 44 -18.60 -33.20 17.78
C THR A 44 -19.47 -32.24 16.99
N GLU A 45 -20.41 -32.79 16.22
CA GLU A 45 -21.53 -32.03 15.66
C GLU A 45 -22.35 -31.51 16.83
N GLN A 46 -22.03 -30.31 17.30
CA GLN A 46 -23.03 -29.45 17.92
C GLN A 46 -23.64 -28.62 16.79
N PRO A 47 -24.97 -28.59 16.65
CA PRO A 47 -25.61 -27.74 15.66
C PRO A 47 -25.29 -26.29 16.05
N ILE A 48 -24.52 -25.60 15.21
CA ILE A 48 -24.33 -24.16 15.29
C ILE A 48 -25.59 -23.55 14.67
N ASP A 49 -26.68 -23.56 15.45
CA ASP A 49 -27.87 -22.75 15.22
C ASP A 49 -27.69 -21.43 15.97
N ASP A 50 -26.71 -20.62 15.59
CA ASP A 50 -26.54 -19.24 16.06
C ASP A 50 -26.07 -18.35 14.90
N TYR A 51 -26.85 -18.32 13.81
CA TYR A 51 -26.88 -17.14 12.97
C TYR A 51 -27.74 -16.10 13.71
N GLU A 52 -27.10 -15.32 14.59
CA GLU A 52 -27.65 -14.01 14.95
C GLU A 52 -27.72 -13.19 13.65
N TYR A 53 -28.90 -13.25 13.02
CA TYR A 53 -29.35 -12.27 12.05
C TYR A 53 -29.32 -10.93 12.78
N TYR A 54 -28.20 -10.21 12.67
CA TYR A 54 -28.07 -8.85 13.18
C TYR A 54 -29.27 -8.08 12.65
N SER A 55 -30.18 -7.73 13.56
CA SER A 55 -31.38 -6.96 13.25
C SER A 55 -30.99 -5.75 12.43
N ASP A 56 -31.76 -5.46 11.39
CA ASP A 56 -31.68 -4.25 10.55
C ASP A 56 -31.91 -2.93 11.33
N ASP A 57 -31.87 -2.96 12.66
CA ASP A 57 -31.96 -1.82 13.57
C ASP A 57 -30.62 -1.07 13.68
N TYR A 58 -29.81 -1.05 12.62
CA TYR A 58 -28.71 -0.09 12.52
C TYR A 58 -29.34 1.25 12.11
N GLU A 59 -29.71 2.07 13.09
CA GLU A 59 -29.99 3.48 12.83
C GLU A 59 -28.74 4.08 12.20
N GLU A 60 -28.78 4.31 10.89
CA GLU A 60 -27.75 5.02 10.15
C GLU A 60 -27.58 6.38 10.83
N GLU A 61 -26.52 6.53 11.65
CA GLU A 61 -26.25 7.77 12.37
C GLU A 61 -26.17 8.88 11.33
N LYS A 62 -27.21 9.71 11.29
CA LYS A 62 -27.32 10.78 10.32
C LYS A 62 -26.25 11.82 10.64
N TRP A 63 -25.15 11.75 9.90
CA TRP A 63 -24.05 12.70 10.01
C TRP A 63 -24.57 14.12 9.85
N VAL A 64 -24.35 14.94 10.88
CA VAL A 64 -24.56 16.38 10.78
C VAL A 64 -23.40 16.94 9.98
N GLU A 65 -23.69 17.55 8.83
CA GLU A 65 -22.66 18.23 8.05
C GLU A 65 -22.14 19.42 8.86
N ILE A 66 -20.83 19.44 9.06
CA ILE A 66 -20.14 20.54 9.75
C ILE A 66 -19.61 21.47 8.66
N GLU A 67 -19.82 22.77 8.83
CA GLU A 67 -19.25 23.78 7.92
C GLU A 67 -17.94 24.33 8.49
N ASP A 68 -16.86 24.20 7.72
CA ASP A 68 -15.61 24.95 7.90
C ASP A 68 -15.10 25.42 6.52
N PRO A 69 -15.49 26.64 6.09
CA PRO A 69 -15.15 27.13 4.76
C PRO A 69 -13.65 27.25 4.49
N ASP A 70 -12.84 27.49 5.52
CA ASP A 70 -11.39 27.65 5.39
C ASP A 70 -10.72 26.29 5.13
N LEU A 71 -11.11 25.25 5.88
CA LEU A 71 -10.63 23.89 5.64
C LEU A 71 -11.06 23.37 4.27
N ILE A 72 -12.34 23.53 3.91
CA ILE A 72 -12.84 23.11 2.60
C ILE A 72 -12.06 23.81 1.49
N LYS A 73 -11.85 25.12 1.61
CA LYS A 73 -11.07 25.88 0.63
C LYS A 73 -9.65 25.33 0.52
N LEU A 74 -8.99 25.05 1.64
CA LEU A 74 -7.64 24.48 1.66
C LEU A 74 -7.57 23.12 0.93
N LEU A 75 -8.52 22.22 1.19
CA LEU A 75 -8.58 20.91 0.52
C LEU A 75 -8.90 21.02 -0.97
N ILE A 76 -9.80 21.93 -1.34
CA ILE A 76 -10.15 22.19 -2.74
C ILE A 76 -8.95 22.77 -3.51
N ASP A 77 -8.27 23.76 -2.94
CA ASP A 77 -7.08 24.37 -3.54
C ASP A 77 -5.97 23.31 -3.71
N GLU A 78 -5.81 22.42 -2.73
CA GLU A 78 -4.86 21.30 -2.82
C GLU A 78 -5.22 20.29 -3.91
N GLU A 79 -6.50 19.94 -4.08
CA GLU A 79 -6.96 19.02 -5.12
C GLU A 79 -6.78 19.61 -6.52
N VAL A 80 -7.15 20.88 -6.72
CA VAL A 80 -7.04 21.57 -8.01
C VAL A 80 -5.57 21.81 -8.39
N LYS A 81 -4.70 22.06 -7.42
CA LYS A 81 -3.30 22.48 -7.62
C LYS A 81 -3.21 23.58 -8.68
N ASN A 82 -2.63 23.25 -9.83
CA ASN A 82 -2.40 24.16 -10.97
C ASN A 82 -3.27 23.82 -12.19
N ASP A 83 -4.28 22.94 -12.08
CA ASP A 83 -5.17 22.64 -13.22
C ASP A 83 -6.15 23.78 -13.45
N LYS A 84 -5.80 24.65 -14.41
CA LYS A 84 -6.60 25.81 -14.82
C LYS A 84 -7.96 25.45 -15.42
N ARG A 85 -8.23 24.19 -15.73
CA ARG A 85 -9.51 23.74 -16.33
C ARG A 85 -10.52 23.32 -15.28
N ALA A 86 -10.08 23.08 -14.04
CA ALA A 86 -10.97 22.70 -12.96
C ALA A 86 -12.04 23.76 -12.74
N LYS A 87 -13.29 23.33 -12.58
CA LYS A 87 -14.41 24.19 -12.21
C LYS A 87 -14.74 23.91 -10.75
N ILE A 88 -14.61 24.93 -9.92
CA ILE A 88 -14.79 24.82 -8.47
C ILE A 88 -16.17 25.34 -8.10
N ASP A 89 -16.88 24.58 -7.27
CA ASP A 89 -18.09 25.04 -6.58
C ASP A 89 -17.83 24.98 -5.06
N TYR A 90 -17.53 26.15 -4.47
CA TYR A 90 -17.31 26.27 -3.03
C TYR A 90 -18.59 26.14 -2.21
N LYS A 91 -19.78 26.24 -2.81
CA LYS A 91 -21.04 26.05 -2.09
C LYS A 91 -21.36 24.56 -1.95
N ASP A 92 -21.10 23.79 -3.00
CA ASP A 92 -21.31 22.35 -3.02
C ASP A 92 -20.07 21.55 -2.58
N HIS A 93 -19.04 22.26 -2.11
CA HIS A 93 -17.73 21.72 -1.71
C HIS A 93 -17.14 20.77 -2.75
N SER A 94 -17.29 21.11 -4.04
CA SER A 94 -17.01 20.20 -5.15
C SER A 94 -16.14 20.80 -6.24
N ILE A 95 -15.53 19.90 -7.02
CA ILE A 95 -14.66 20.23 -8.14
C ILE A 95 -15.04 19.34 -9.31
N TYR A 96 -15.19 19.95 -10.48
CA TYR A 96 -15.37 19.25 -11.74
C TYR A 96 -14.17 19.45 -12.65
N PHE A 97 -13.58 18.35 -13.10
CA PHE A 97 -12.46 18.31 -14.03
C PHE A 97 -12.98 17.94 -15.43
N PRO A 98 -13.13 18.93 -16.34
CA PRO A 98 -13.58 18.68 -17.70
C PRO A 98 -12.44 18.03 -18.52
N ILE A 99 -12.47 16.72 -18.63
CA ILE A 99 -11.61 15.94 -19.53
C ILE A 99 -12.50 15.35 -20.62
N LYS A 100 -12.13 15.56 -21.88
CA LYS A 100 -12.93 15.12 -23.02
C LYS A 100 -13.10 13.60 -23.00
N GLY A 101 -14.34 13.15 -22.85
CA GLY A 101 -14.71 11.73 -22.81
C GLY A 101 -14.47 11.04 -21.47
N ASP A 102 -13.94 11.75 -20.47
CA ASP A 102 -13.54 11.14 -19.20
C ASP A 102 -13.50 12.14 -18.03
N SER A 103 -14.57 12.92 -17.88
CA SER A 103 -14.65 13.90 -16.80
C SER A 103 -14.64 13.22 -15.44
N TYR A 104 -14.11 13.94 -14.46
CA TYR A 104 -14.03 13.50 -13.07
C TYR A 104 -14.57 14.57 -12.14
N HIS A 105 -15.25 14.17 -11.08
CA HIS A 105 -15.85 15.03 -10.09
C HIS A 105 -15.41 14.60 -8.69
N VAL A 106 -15.14 15.58 -7.83
CA VAL A 106 -14.70 15.39 -6.44
C VAL A 106 -15.62 16.20 -5.54
N ARG A 107 -16.02 15.64 -4.40
CA ARG A 107 -16.76 16.37 -3.37
C ARG A 107 -16.16 16.10 -1.99
N TYR A 108 -16.17 17.13 -1.15
CA TYR A 108 -15.73 17.10 0.23
C TYR A 108 -16.90 17.34 1.19
N THR A 109 -16.99 16.55 2.25
CA THR A 109 -17.97 16.73 3.32
C THR A 109 -17.30 16.52 4.67
N ILE A 110 -17.37 17.48 5.58
CA ILE A 110 -16.83 17.31 6.93
C ILE A 110 -17.82 16.49 7.74
N ARG A 111 -17.35 15.36 8.29
CA ARG A 111 -18.15 14.39 9.05
C ARG A 111 -18.01 14.54 10.54
N ALA A 112 -16.82 14.93 11.02
CA ALA A 112 -16.59 15.16 12.43
C ALA A 112 -15.60 16.30 12.66
N LYS A 113 -15.75 16.96 13.81
CA LYS A 113 -14.85 17.96 14.35
C LYS A 113 -14.51 17.55 15.78
N GLU A 114 -13.24 17.31 16.05
CA GLU A 114 -12.78 16.69 17.29
C GLU A 114 -11.50 17.33 17.79
N TYR A 115 -11.05 16.92 18.98
CA TYR A 115 -9.72 17.22 19.49
C TYR A 115 -8.92 15.91 19.55
N LEU A 116 -8.39 15.44 18.42
CA LEU A 116 -7.82 14.09 18.31
C LEU A 116 -6.50 13.98 19.08
N ASN A 117 -5.64 14.99 18.99
CA ASN A 117 -4.33 15.02 19.65
C ASN A 117 -4.33 15.76 21.02
N ASN A 118 -5.50 16.27 21.47
CA ASN A 118 -5.70 17.02 22.71
C ASN A 118 -4.86 18.32 22.85
N ASP A 119 -4.43 18.96 21.76
CA ASP A 119 -3.67 20.23 21.79
C ASP A 119 -4.56 21.49 21.89
N SER A 120 -5.88 21.30 22.09
CA SER A 120 -6.92 22.35 22.09
C SER A 120 -7.17 23.02 20.73
N ILE A 121 -6.63 22.49 19.64
CA ILE A 121 -6.97 22.84 18.26
C ILE A 121 -7.93 21.77 17.73
N SER A 122 -8.99 22.21 17.04
CA SER A 122 -9.94 21.26 16.46
C SER A 122 -9.36 20.63 15.19
N ASP A 123 -9.42 19.31 15.15
CA ASP A 123 -9.13 18.44 14.02
C ASP A 123 -10.42 18.05 13.30
N PHE A 124 -10.28 17.55 12.08
CA PHE A 124 -11.42 17.26 11.23
C PHE A 124 -11.33 15.89 10.57
N ILE A 125 -12.48 15.23 10.43
CA ILE A 125 -12.62 14.03 9.63
C ILE A 125 -13.45 14.39 8.42
N VAL A 126 -12.85 14.28 7.24
CA VAL A 126 -13.43 14.71 5.98
C VAL A 126 -13.67 13.52 5.08
N TYR A 127 -14.91 13.37 4.63
CA TYR A 127 -15.31 12.43 3.60
C TYR A 127 -15.02 13.05 2.23
N ARG A 128 -14.19 12.38 1.44
CA ARG A 128 -13.94 12.74 0.04
C ARG A 128 -14.52 11.65 -0.85
N THR A 129 -15.51 12.02 -1.64
CA THR A 129 -15.99 11.17 -2.73
C THR A 129 -15.44 11.66 -4.05
N SER A 130 -15.34 10.74 -4.98
CA SER A 130 -15.06 11.12 -6.34
C SER A 130 -15.55 10.11 -7.35
N ASP A 131 -15.99 10.60 -8.50
CA ASP A 131 -16.60 9.82 -9.55
C ASP A 131 -16.03 10.25 -10.91
N GLY A 132 -15.74 9.27 -11.78
CA GLY A 132 -15.14 9.53 -13.09
C GLY A 132 -13.64 9.22 -13.20
N MET A 133 -13.10 9.37 -14.40
CA MET A 133 -11.96 8.63 -14.95
C MET A 133 -12.18 7.11 -15.05
N LEU A 134 -12.41 6.62 -16.28
CA LEU A 134 -12.72 5.24 -16.74
C LEU A 134 -14.16 4.73 -16.62
N GLY A 135 -15.16 5.62 -16.44
CA GLY A 135 -16.56 5.36 -16.80
C GLY A 135 -17.55 5.08 -15.64
N GLY A 136 -18.42 6.05 -15.37
CA GLY A 136 -19.67 5.87 -14.61
C GLY A 136 -19.54 5.52 -13.13
N SER A 137 -20.68 5.18 -12.51
CA SER A 137 -20.80 4.75 -11.10
C SER A 137 -19.87 3.58 -10.72
N ALA A 138 -19.33 2.87 -11.72
CA ALA A 138 -18.35 1.82 -11.56
C ALA A 138 -16.96 2.31 -11.12
N ASN A 139 -16.65 3.61 -11.16
CA ASN A 139 -15.35 4.18 -10.78
C ASN A 139 -15.45 5.23 -9.66
N THR A 140 -16.40 5.00 -8.75
CA THR A 140 -16.50 5.82 -7.53
C THR A 140 -15.40 5.42 -6.57
N ASN A 141 -14.66 6.41 -6.08
CA ASN A 141 -13.71 6.25 -4.99
C ASN A 141 -14.17 7.07 -3.79
N GLU A 142 -14.11 6.48 -2.62
CA GLU A 142 -14.51 7.08 -1.37
C GLU A 142 -13.38 6.90 -0.37
N LYS A 143 -13.00 7.99 0.31
CA LYS A 143 -11.98 7.95 1.36
C LYS A 143 -12.33 8.88 2.51
N LEU A 144 -11.85 8.55 3.69
CA LEU A 144 -11.80 9.47 4.82
C LEU A 144 -10.41 10.09 4.92
N ILE A 145 -10.39 11.37 5.26
CA ILE A 145 -9.18 12.15 5.49
C ILE A 145 -9.25 12.68 6.92
N TYR A 146 -8.32 12.24 7.75
CA TYR A 146 -8.09 12.81 9.08
C TYR A 146 -7.15 14.00 8.90
N CYS A 147 -7.66 15.22 9.08
CA CYS A 147 -6.91 16.45 9.00
C CYS A 147 -6.57 16.91 10.42
N LEU A 148 -5.32 16.70 10.82
CA LEU A 148 -4.80 17.18 12.10
C LEU A 148 -4.35 18.62 11.92
N MET A 149 -4.96 19.52 12.66
CA MET A 149 -4.79 20.96 12.46
C MET A 149 -3.72 21.50 13.39
N GLY A 150 -2.99 22.50 12.92
CA GLY A 150 -2.01 23.23 13.69
C GLY A 150 -2.39 24.68 13.94
N PRO A 151 -1.51 25.43 14.60
CA PRO A 151 -1.64 26.87 14.72
C PRO A 151 -1.85 27.52 13.34
N ASN A 152 -2.59 28.63 13.30
CA ASN A 152 -2.88 29.39 12.09
C ASN A 152 -3.69 28.62 11.02
N LYS A 153 -4.49 27.63 11.42
CA LYS A 153 -5.37 26.86 10.52
C LYS A 153 -4.62 26.11 9.40
N ALA A 154 -3.35 25.77 9.62
CA ALA A 154 -2.59 24.92 8.71
C ALA A 154 -2.84 23.44 9.03
N ILE A 155 -2.91 22.58 8.02
CA ILE A 155 -2.92 21.13 8.23
C ILE A 155 -1.49 20.67 8.56
N LEU A 156 -1.29 20.08 9.73
CA LEU A 156 -0.01 19.52 10.17
C LEU A 156 0.21 18.11 9.66
N GLN A 157 -0.83 17.28 9.74
CA GLN A 157 -0.79 15.88 9.32
C GLN A 157 -2.09 15.51 8.61
N LYS A 158 -1.97 14.62 7.63
CA LYS A 158 -3.12 13.98 6.99
C LYS A 158 -2.94 12.48 7.01
N HIS A 159 -3.99 11.77 7.40
CA HIS A 159 -4.08 10.33 7.26
C HIS A 159 -5.29 10.00 6.40
N GLU A 160 -5.11 9.08 5.45
CA GLU A 160 -6.15 8.74 4.49
C GLU A 160 -6.51 7.26 4.61
N ILE A 161 -7.81 6.97 4.68
CA ILE A 161 -8.35 5.62 4.71
C ILE A 161 -9.23 5.46 3.49
N LEU A 162 -8.90 4.53 2.60
CA LEU A 162 -9.76 4.21 1.48
C LEU A 162 -10.96 3.41 1.99
N LEU A 163 -12.16 3.88 1.67
CA LEU A 163 -13.40 3.19 2.02
C LEU A 163 -13.91 2.34 0.88
N SER A 164 -13.79 2.85 -0.35
CA SER A 164 -14.27 2.16 -1.54
C SER A 164 -13.46 2.59 -2.75
N ALA A 165 -13.08 1.61 -3.57
CA ALA A 165 -12.56 1.80 -4.91
C ALA A 165 -12.82 0.53 -5.74
N PRO A 166 -12.86 0.60 -7.08
CA PRO A 166 -13.18 -0.55 -7.93
C PRO A 166 -12.29 -1.80 -7.71
N PHE A 167 -11.03 -1.59 -7.36
CA PHE A 167 -10.05 -2.66 -7.11
C PHE A 167 -9.40 -2.55 -5.73
N SER A 168 -10.11 -1.91 -4.79
CA SER A 168 -9.73 -1.98 -3.37
C SER A 168 -9.90 -3.40 -2.85
N TYR A 169 -9.19 -3.77 -1.80
CA TYR A 169 -9.39 -5.08 -1.16
C TYR A 169 -10.68 -5.15 -0.36
N ASN A 170 -11.08 -4.03 0.26
CA ASN A 170 -12.23 -3.97 1.13
C ASN A 170 -13.17 -2.84 0.73
N LEU A 171 -14.46 -3.06 0.97
CA LEU A 171 -15.50 -2.03 1.01
C LEU A 171 -15.79 -1.75 2.49
N ILE A 172 -15.65 -0.50 2.90
CA ILE A 172 -15.91 -0.02 4.25
C ILE A 172 -17.24 0.72 4.25
N GLU A 173 -18.22 0.15 4.95
CA GLU A 173 -19.60 0.62 4.96
C GLU A 173 -20.09 0.81 6.41
N ARG A 174 -21.31 1.36 6.56
CA ARG A 174 -21.97 1.54 7.88
C ARG A 174 -21.08 2.26 8.88
N ILE A 175 -20.52 3.38 8.44
CA ILE A 175 -19.57 4.16 9.23
C ILE A 175 -20.34 4.96 10.28
N SER A 176 -19.89 4.88 11.53
CA SER A 176 -20.31 5.72 12.65
C SER A 176 -19.06 6.30 13.32
N PHE A 177 -19.19 7.48 13.93
CA PHE A 177 -18.11 8.08 14.70
C PHE A 177 -18.62 8.63 16.02
N LYS A 178 -18.02 8.12 17.10
CA LYS A 178 -18.41 8.44 18.46
C LYS A 178 -17.19 8.36 19.37
N ASN A 179 -17.06 9.31 20.29
CA ASN A 179 -15.98 9.33 21.27
C ASN A 179 -14.57 9.22 20.65
N LYS A 180 -14.31 10.00 19.59
CA LYS A 180 -13.04 10.01 18.83
C LYS A 180 -12.69 8.69 18.11
N LYS A 181 -13.63 7.76 18.03
CA LYS A 181 -13.47 6.44 17.41
C LYS A 181 -14.43 6.30 16.24
N MET A 182 -13.89 5.88 15.10
CA MET A 182 -14.71 5.45 13.97
C MET A 182 -14.98 3.97 14.07
N THR A 183 -16.23 3.54 13.88
CA THR A 183 -16.59 2.13 13.72
C THR A 183 -17.22 1.92 12.35
N ALA A 184 -16.93 0.79 11.71
CA ALA A 184 -17.47 0.48 10.40
C ALA A 184 -17.56 -1.04 10.19
N ARG A 185 -18.27 -1.45 9.14
CA ARG A 185 -18.24 -2.81 8.62
C ARG A 185 -17.27 -2.89 7.45
N ALA A 186 -16.27 -3.76 7.53
CA ALA A 186 -15.43 -4.13 6.40
C ALA A 186 -16.00 -5.37 5.71
N MET A 187 -15.98 -5.38 4.38
CA MET A 187 -16.33 -6.52 3.55
C MET A 187 -15.30 -6.66 2.44
N GLN A 188 -14.90 -7.88 2.10
CA GLN A 188 -14.06 -8.12 0.93
C GLN A 188 -14.72 -7.56 -0.33
N ASN A 189 -13.92 -6.90 -1.17
CA ASN A 189 -14.43 -6.33 -2.40
C ASN A 189 -14.66 -7.42 -3.45
N TYR A 190 -15.92 -7.62 -3.81
CA TYR A 190 -16.35 -8.61 -4.79
C TYR A 190 -15.65 -8.51 -6.15
N ARG A 191 -15.14 -7.34 -6.54
CA ARG A 191 -14.41 -7.15 -7.81
C ARG A 191 -12.96 -7.63 -7.75
N THR A 192 -12.35 -7.58 -6.56
CA THR A 192 -10.97 -7.99 -6.32
C THR A 192 -10.91 -9.50 -6.10
N TYR A 193 -11.83 -10.03 -5.30
CA TYR A 193 -11.86 -11.46 -4.96
C TYR A 193 -12.64 -12.32 -5.94
N MET A 194 -13.52 -11.73 -6.76
CA MET A 194 -14.31 -12.41 -7.79
C MET A 194 -14.91 -13.74 -7.30
N PRO A 195 -15.64 -13.76 -6.17
CA PRO A 195 -16.16 -14.99 -5.62
C PRO A 195 -17.21 -15.61 -6.56
N GLU A 196 -17.37 -16.92 -6.51
CA GLU A 196 -18.45 -17.60 -7.25
C GLU A 196 -19.82 -17.24 -6.67
N ASN A 197 -19.93 -17.14 -5.33
CA ASN A 197 -21.13 -16.68 -4.64
C ASN A 197 -20.81 -15.48 -3.74
N ALA A 198 -21.73 -14.51 -3.65
CA ALA A 198 -21.52 -13.32 -2.81
C ALA A 198 -21.36 -13.65 -1.31
N GLU A 199 -21.92 -14.78 -0.86
CA GLU A 199 -21.79 -15.29 0.52
C GLU A 199 -20.36 -15.73 0.87
N ASP A 200 -19.50 -15.95 -0.13
CA ASP A 200 -18.10 -16.33 0.09
C ASP A 200 -17.23 -15.14 0.56
N LEU A 201 -17.75 -13.91 0.46
CA LEU A 201 -17.05 -12.70 0.89
C LEU A 201 -17.04 -12.59 2.39
N LYS A 202 -15.84 -12.44 2.94
CA LYS A 202 -15.65 -12.27 4.38
C LYS A 202 -15.97 -10.85 4.79
N THR A 203 -16.57 -10.73 5.96
CA THR A 203 -16.93 -9.44 6.57
C THR A 203 -16.61 -9.44 8.06
N THR A 204 -16.30 -8.27 8.59
CA THR A 204 -16.05 -8.08 10.02
C THR A 204 -16.36 -6.64 10.43
N MET A 205 -16.49 -6.41 11.73
CA MET A 205 -16.57 -5.06 12.29
C MET A 205 -15.17 -4.57 12.59
N ILE A 206 -14.88 -3.35 12.17
CA ILE A 206 -13.58 -2.72 12.37
C ILE A 206 -13.75 -1.37 13.05
N SER A 207 -12.67 -0.88 13.62
CA SER A 207 -12.66 0.47 14.16
C SER A 207 -11.32 1.15 13.98
N PHE A 208 -11.36 2.48 13.90
CA PHE A 208 -10.19 3.31 13.74
C PHE A 208 -10.10 4.35 14.84
N ILE A 209 -8.89 4.52 15.35
CA ILE A 209 -8.57 5.47 16.42
C ILE A 209 -7.34 6.29 16.03
N TYR A 210 -7.30 7.53 16.49
CA TYR A 210 -6.09 8.34 16.43
C TYR A 210 -5.31 8.19 17.74
N THR A 211 -4.07 7.71 17.66
CA THR A 211 -3.14 7.59 18.80
C THR A 211 -1.70 7.65 18.29
N ASP A 212 -0.74 8.03 19.13
CA ASP A 212 0.69 8.08 18.80
C ASP A 212 1.02 8.81 17.48
N SER A 213 0.28 9.89 17.21
CA SER A 213 0.40 10.72 16.01
C SER A 213 0.11 9.99 14.70
N ASN A 214 -0.76 8.96 14.73
CA ASN A 214 -1.23 8.23 13.57
C ASN A 214 -2.68 7.77 13.75
N VAL A 215 -3.34 7.42 12.65
CA VAL A 215 -4.58 6.66 12.66
C VAL A 215 -4.26 5.17 12.57
N TYR A 216 -4.87 4.37 13.43
CA TYR A 216 -4.73 2.92 13.40
C TYR A 216 -6.10 2.29 13.28
N GLU A 217 -6.17 1.22 12.51
CA GLU A 217 -7.19 0.22 12.70
C GLU A 217 -6.91 -0.51 14.03
N GLU A 218 -7.91 -0.69 14.88
CA GLU A 218 -7.66 -1.02 16.29
C GLU A 218 -7.09 -2.42 16.49
N SER A 219 -7.53 -3.43 15.72
CA SER A 219 -6.99 -4.80 15.82
C SER A 219 -5.52 -4.87 15.40
N TYR A 220 -5.08 -3.98 14.50
CA TYR A 220 -3.67 -3.85 14.13
C TYR A 220 -2.77 -3.66 15.35
N LEU A 221 -3.21 -2.86 16.33
CA LEU A 221 -2.41 -2.54 17.51
C LEU A 221 -2.16 -3.75 18.42
N THR A 222 -3.08 -4.71 18.45
CA THR A 222 -2.99 -5.91 19.30
C THR A 222 -2.41 -7.10 18.57
N ASP A 223 -2.71 -7.24 17.29
CA ASP A 223 -2.52 -8.51 16.59
C ASP A 223 -1.22 -8.50 15.78
N CYS A 224 -0.84 -7.35 15.21
CA CYS A 224 0.29 -7.26 14.31
C CYS A 224 1.64 -7.08 15.01
N GLU A 225 2.65 -7.82 14.55
CA GLU A 225 4.01 -7.74 15.08
C GLU A 225 4.65 -6.36 14.91
N LEU A 226 4.48 -5.73 13.74
CA LEU A 226 5.00 -4.39 13.52
C LEU A 226 4.44 -3.41 14.54
N ALA A 227 3.12 -3.45 14.82
CA ALA A 227 2.47 -2.55 15.78
C ALA A 227 3.13 -2.61 17.16
N LYS A 228 3.48 -3.82 17.62
CA LYS A 228 4.11 -4.10 18.92
C LYS A 228 5.54 -3.58 19.06
N TRP A 229 6.17 -3.12 17.97
CA TRP A 229 7.53 -2.56 18.04
C TRP A 229 7.55 -1.24 18.83
N LYS A 230 8.28 -1.23 19.94
CA LYS A 230 8.44 -0.03 20.78
C LYS A 230 9.20 1.08 20.06
N ASN A 231 10.16 0.72 19.21
CA ASN A 231 10.97 1.65 18.46
C ASN A 231 10.71 1.48 16.96
N LYS A 232 10.14 2.51 16.33
CA LYS A 232 9.88 2.56 14.88
C LYS A 232 11.01 3.26 14.12
N GLN A 233 12.21 3.23 14.67
CA GLN A 233 13.39 3.83 14.09
C GLN A 233 14.35 2.69 13.72
N LEU A 234 14.57 2.53 12.42
CA LEU A 234 15.47 1.54 11.85
C LEU A 234 16.93 2.02 11.89
N PHE A 235 17.19 3.30 11.62
CA PHE A 235 18.55 3.82 11.62
C PHE A 235 19.03 4.15 13.04
N LYS A 236 20.26 3.74 13.39
CA LYS A 236 20.87 4.00 14.71
C LYS A 236 21.16 5.49 14.99
N GLY A 237 21.09 6.37 13.99
CA GLY A 237 21.40 7.80 14.07
C GLY A 237 20.16 8.70 14.18
N LYS A 238 20.34 10.02 14.30
CA LYS A 238 19.19 10.96 14.26
C LYS A 238 18.57 10.95 12.86
N SER A 239 17.33 10.47 12.78
CA SER A 239 16.52 10.42 11.57
C SER A 239 15.17 11.08 11.81
N GLU A 240 14.54 11.49 10.72
CA GLU A 240 13.16 11.99 10.74
C GLU A 240 12.23 10.79 10.52
N VAL A 241 11.42 10.46 11.53
CA VAL A 241 10.44 9.37 11.48
C VAL A 241 9.04 9.96 11.36
N THR A 242 8.31 9.56 10.33
CA THR A 242 6.89 9.88 10.12
C THR A 242 6.10 8.60 9.98
N ARG A 243 4.89 8.57 10.56
CA ARG A 243 4.01 7.42 10.55
C ARG A 243 2.69 7.80 9.91
N THR A 244 2.12 6.90 9.14
CA THR A 244 0.76 7.02 8.63
C THR A 244 0.12 5.64 8.53
N ILE A 245 -1.18 5.60 8.32
CA ILE A 245 -1.88 4.40 7.88
C ILE A 245 -1.68 4.22 6.38
N GLU A 246 -1.46 2.98 5.94
CA GLU A 246 -1.54 2.60 4.54
C GLU A 246 -3.01 2.55 4.13
N MET A 247 -3.37 3.31 3.10
CA MET A 247 -4.77 3.64 2.83
C MET A 247 -5.60 2.45 2.35
N HIS A 248 -4.99 1.41 1.77
CA HIS A 248 -5.68 0.23 1.23
C HIS A 248 -5.73 -0.95 2.21
N ASN A 249 -4.68 -1.12 3.00
CA ASN A 249 -4.44 -2.29 3.85
C ASN A 249 -4.68 -2.00 5.32
N TYR A 250 -4.79 -0.73 5.69
CA TYR A 250 -5.03 -0.25 7.05
C TYR A 250 -3.95 -0.65 8.06
N THR A 251 -2.76 -1.03 7.55
CA THR A 251 -1.57 -1.29 8.35
C THR A 251 -0.79 0.00 8.58
N GLU A 252 0.11 0.00 9.54
CA GLU A 252 1.04 1.12 9.72
C GLU A 252 2.08 1.15 8.59
N LEU A 253 2.32 2.38 8.12
CA LEU A 253 3.37 2.72 7.18
C LEU A 253 4.32 3.69 7.87
N VAL A 254 5.55 3.23 8.10
CA VAL A 254 6.59 4.03 8.73
C VAL A 254 7.58 4.48 7.68
N TYR A 255 7.78 5.79 7.64
CA TYR A 255 8.77 6.45 6.81
C TYR A 255 9.87 7.00 7.68
N GLU A 256 11.11 6.73 7.31
CA GLU A 256 12.28 7.26 7.97
C GLU A 256 13.22 7.85 6.95
N LYS A 257 13.67 9.09 7.18
CA LYS A 257 14.63 9.78 6.33
C LYS A 257 15.88 10.15 7.10
N TYR A 258 17.01 9.97 6.44
CA TYR A 258 18.31 10.31 6.97
C TYR A 258 19.17 10.93 5.87
N LYS A 259 19.86 12.03 6.17
CA LYS A 259 20.68 12.74 5.20
C LYS A 259 22.10 12.93 5.72
N THR A 260 23.07 12.61 4.88
CA THR A 260 24.48 12.94 5.08
C THR A 260 24.92 13.98 4.05
N GLU A 261 26.18 14.41 4.12
CA GLU A 261 26.78 15.24 3.07
C GLU A 261 26.90 14.50 1.73
N GLU A 262 27.00 13.17 1.75
CA GLU A 262 27.28 12.37 0.56
C GLU A 262 26.01 11.78 -0.09
N PHE A 263 25.00 11.43 0.71
CA PHE A 263 23.83 10.74 0.23
C PHE A 263 22.58 11.04 1.08
N GLU A 264 21.42 10.69 0.53
CA GLU A 264 20.14 10.68 1.23
C GLU A 264 19.64 9.24 1.31
N PHE A 265 19.36 8.77 2.52
CA PHE A 265 18.69 7.50 2.78
C PHE A 265 17.22 7.72 3.10
N SER A 266 16.40 6.81 2.60
CA SER A 266 15.04 6.64 3.06
C SER A 266 14.75 5.17 3.32
N ALA A 267 14.02 4.91 4.40
CA ALA A 267 13.40 3.62 4.65
C ALA A 267 11.88 3.82 4.68
N GLU A 268 11.16 2.95 4.01
CA GLU A 268 9.73 2.74 4.20
C GLU A 268 9.56 1.32 4.71
N PHE A 269 8.81 1.12 5.78
CA PHE A 269 8.46 -0.22 6.21
C PHE A 269 7.00 -0.31 6.63
N SER A 270 6.40 -1.44 6.27
CA SER A 270 4.98 -1.72 6.44
C SER A 270 4.75 -3.20 6.69
N GLY A 271 3.51 -3.53 7.05
CA GLY A 271 3.07 -4.91 7.20
C GLY A 271 2.45 -5.20 8.56
N CYS A 272 2.19 -6.48 8.80
CA CYS A 272 1.60 -7.01 10.03
C CYS A 272 2.57 -8.00 10.68
N ASP A 273 2.46 -9.30 10.39
CA ASP A 273 3.44 -10.31 10.80
C ASP A 273 4.58 -10.43 9.80
N ASN A 274 4.23 -10.44 8.51
CA ASN A 274 5.20 -10.28 7.42
C ASN A 274 5.51 -8.79 7.24
N LEU A 275 6.80 -8.47 7.10
CA LEU A 275 7.28 -7.10 6.98
C LEU A 275 7.80 -6.85 5.58
N ASN A 276 7.39 -5.74 4.99
CA ASN A 276 7.96 -5.22 3.75
C ASN A 276 8.81 -4.00 4.08
N LEU A 277 10.07 -4.01 3.65
CA LEU A 277 11.02 -2.91 3.84
C LEU A 277 11.52 -2.44 2.48
N VAL A 278 11.36 -1.15 2.20
CA VAL A 278 11.94 -0.48 1.02
C VAL A 278 13.01 0.48 1.50
N LEU A 279 14.26 0.15 1.21
CA LEU A 279 15.45 0.91 1.60
C LEU A 279 16.04 1.55 0.37
N GLU A 280 16.22 2.86 0.39
CA GLU A 280 16.79 3.61 -0.73
C GLU A 280 17.98 4.45 -0.30
N ALA A 281 18.97 4.53 -1.19
CA ALA A 281 20.05 5.50 -1.10
C ALA A 281 20.18 6.29 -2.40
N ARG A 282 20.22 7.62 -2.30
CA ARG A 282 20.41 8.55 -3.40
C ARG A 282 21.82 9.14 -3.34
N PHE A 283 22.64 8.86 -4.36
CA PHE A 283 24.00 9.40 -4.50
C PHE A 283 24.05 10.49 -5.57
N SER A 284 24.77 11.58 -5.29
CA SER A 284 25.04 12.64 -6.27
C SER A 284 26.04 12.15 -7.31
N TYR A 285 25.56 11.69 -8.47
CA TYR A 285 26.41 11.20 -9.55
C TYR A 285 25.72 11.25 -10.91
N ARG A 286 26.50 11.48 -11.99
CA ARG A 286 26.00 11.62 -13.38
C ARG A 286 26.46 10.52 -14.34
N GLY A 287 27.33 9.61 -13.90
CA GLY A 287 27.89 8.58 -14.77
C GLY A 287 27.14 7.25 -14.69
N LYS A 288 27.51 6.34 -15.60
CA LYS A 288 27.05 4.94 -15.62
C LYS A 288 28.24 3.96 -15.60
N LYS A 289 29.40 4.41 -15.13
CA LYS A 289 30.59 3.56 -15.07
C LYS A 289 30.33 2.42 -14.09
N GLN A 290 30.45 1.19 -14.55
CA GLN A 290 30.11 0.00 -13.78
C GLN A 290 30.91 -0.08 -12.46
N GLU A 291 32.21 0.19 -12.48
CA GLU A 291 33.05 0.24 -11.27
C GLU A 291 32.52 1.21 -10.21
N PHE A 292 32.04 2.39 -10.62
CA PHE A 292 31.46 3.36 -9.70
C PHE A 292 30.12 2.86 -9.13
N LEU A 293 29.30 2.22 -9.95
CA LEU A 293 28.02 1.66 -9.50
C LEU A 293 28.23 0.54 -8.48
N LEU A 294 29.23 -0.33 -8.72
CA LEU A 294 29.64 -1.36 -7.78
C LEU A 294 30.12 -0.75 -6.46
N GLU A 295 31.04 0.22 -6.50
CA GLU A 295 31.52 0.93 -5.31
C GLU A 295 30.36 1.53 -4.50
N LYS A 296 29.44 2.25 -5.15
CA LYS A 296 28.33 2.90 -4.43
C LYS A 296 27.30 1.91 -3.89
N ARG A 297 27.05 0.82 -4.60
CA ARG A 297 26.19 -0.26 -4.13
C ARG A 297 26.77 -0.94 -2.90
N ASP A 298 28.06 -1.27 -2.93
CA ASP A 298 28.72 -1.93 -1.81
C ASP A 298 28.73 -1.01 -0.59
N ARG A 299 28.93 0.29 -0.80
CA ARG A 299 28.80 1.30 0.27
C ARG A 299 27.38 1.46 0.78
N PHE A 300 26.36 1.35 -0.07
CA PHE A 300 24.96 1.34 0.33
C PHE A 300 24.66 0.17 1.27
N LEU A 301 25.04 -1.06 0.86
CA LEU A 301 24.85 -2.25 1.68
C LEU A 301 25.67 -2.18 2.97
N GLU A 302 26.93 -1.74 2.90
CA GLU A 302 27.78 -1.62 4.09
C GLU A 302 27.23 -0.59 5.09
N TYR A 303 26.64 0.50 4.60
CA TYR A 303 25.95 1.45 5.46
C TYR A 303 24.76 0.80 6.16
N LEU A 304 23.90 0.09 5.42
CA LEU A 304 22.73 -0.58 6.00
C LEU A 304 23.13 -1.59 7.07
N LYS A 305 24.14 -2.42 6.79
CA LYS A 305 24.69 -3.40 7.74
C LYS A 305 25.11 -2.77 9.05
N ASN A 306 25.86 -1.66 8.99
CA ASN A 306 26.44 -1.04 10.18
C ASN A 306 25.44 -0.15 10.94
N ASN A 307 24.50 0.47 10.24
CA ASN A 307 23.65 1.54 10.78
C ASN A 307 22.18 1.15 10.97
N THR A 308 21.80 -0.11 10.73
CA THR A 308 20.45 -0.62 10.99
C THR A 308 20.49 -1.86 11.89
N SER A 309 19.32 -2.42 12.20
CA SER A 309 19.18 -3.73 12.84
C SER A 309 19.24 -4.91 11.85
N LEU A 310 19.47 -4.67 10.55
CA LEU A 310 19.42 -5.68 9.48
C LEU A 310 20.80 -6.30 9.16
N GLU A 311 21.72 -6.32 10.14
CA GLU A 311 23.10 -6.75 9.91
C GLU A 311 23.19 -8.16 9.30
N LYS A 312 22.34 -9.08 9.77
CA LYS A 312 22.31 -10.47 9.31
C LYS A 312 21.84 -10.56 7.86
N GLU A 313 20.69 -9.96 7.54
CA GLU A 313 20.09 -9.95 6.21
C GLU A 313 21.02 -9.31 5.19
N ILE A 314 21.60 -8.16 5.53
CA ILE A 314 22.51 -7.44 4.63
C ILE A 314 23.81 -8.23 4.41
N THR A 315 24.33 -8.92 5.42
CA THR A 315 25.50 -9.80 5.26
C THR A 315 25.20 -10.95 4.30
N SER A 316 24.03 -11.56 4.39
CA SER A 316 23.59 -12.60 3.45
C SER A 316 23.43 -12.06 2.02
N ILE A 317 22.89 -10.86 1.85
CA ILE A 317 22.77 -10.19 0.54
C ILE A 317 24.14 -9.87 -0.06
N GLN A 318 25.07 -9.34 0.73
CA GLN A 318 26.45 -9.09 0.31
C GLN A 318 27.14 -10.38 -0.13
N GLY A 319 26.94 -11.48 0.61
CA GLY A 319 27.46 -12.80 0.27
C GLY A 319 26.90 -13.32 -1.06
N TYR A 320 25.59 -13.16 -1.31
CA TYR A 320 24.97 -13.55 -2.58
C TYR A 320 25.61 -12.84 -3.79
N PHE A 321 25.86 -11.53 -3.69
CA PHE A 321 26.48 -10.74 -4.76
C PHE A 321 27.99 -10.93 -4.90
N ALA A 322 28.65 -11.68 -4.00
CA ALA A 322 30.06 -12.02 -4.16
C ALA A 322 30.25 -13.06 -5.28
N ASP A 323 29.29 -13.96 -5.45
CA ASP A 323 29.36 -15.09 -6.38
C ASP A 323 28.33 -14.99 -7.54
N THR A 324 27.45 -13.99 -7.50
CA THR A 324 26.34 -13.86 -8.47
C THR A 324 26.27 -12.46 -9.06
N ASP A 325 26.03 -12.39 -10.37
CA ASP A 325 25.75 -11.14 -11.05
C ASP A 325 24.44 -10.50 -10.56
N LEU A 326 24.35 -9.17 -10.70
CA LEU A 326 23.15 -8.44 -10.29
C LEU A 326 21.95 -8.88 -11.13
N SER A 327 20.88 -9.29 -10.44
CA SER A 327 19.56 -9.52 -11.01
C SER A 327 18.54 -8.65 -10.29
N GLU A 328 17.57 -8.13 -11.03
CA GLU A 328 16.40 -7.42 -10.48
C GLU A 328 15.25 -8.38 -10.12
N GLU A 329 15.45 -9.68 -10.35
CA GLU A 329 14.51 -10.73 -9.95
C GLU A 329 14.45 -10.88 -8.43
N ALA A 330 13.36 -11.47 -7.94
CA ALA A 330 13.22 -11.82 -6.54
C ALA A 330 14.20 -12.94 -6.18
N ILE A 331 15.02 -12.71 -5.17
CA ILE A 331 15.96 -13.68 -4.64
C ILE A 331 15.48 -14.11 -3.26
N GLU A 332 15.28 -15.40 -3.08
CA GLU A 332 14.88 -15.99 -1.80
C GLU A 332 16.11 -16.49 -1.06
N LEU A 333 16.29 -16.04 0.18
CA LEU A 333 17.29 -16.53 1.13
C LEU A 333 16.56 -16.99 2.40
N ASP A 334 17.26 -17.71 3.27
CA ASP A 334 16.66 -18.28 4.48
C ASP A 334 15.97 -17.21 5.35
N GLY A 335 14.63 -17.22 5.34
CA GLY A 335 13.76 -16.33 6.12
C GLY A 335 13.39 -14.98 5.47
N PHE A 336 13.85 -14.67 4.26
CA PHE A 336 13.47 -13.41 3.58
C PHE A 336 13.67 -13.46 2.06
N THR A 337 12.95 -12.59 1.36
CA THR A 337 13.10 -12.34 -0.07
C THR A 337 13.65 -10.95 -0.30
N PHE A 338 14.46 -10.73 -1.33
CA PHE A 338 14.92 -9.39 -1.66
C PHE A 338 15.02 -9.12 -3.16
N ARG A 339 15.01 -7.82 -3.50
CA ARG A 339 15.26 -7.28 -4.85
C ARG A 339 16.13 -6.03 -4.73
N LEU A 340 17.16 -5.90 -5.55
CA LEU A 340 18.04 -4.73 -5.56
C LEU A 340 18.04 -4.05 -6.93
N TYR A 341 17.49 -2.84 -6.98
CA TYR A 341 17.37 -2.04 -8.19
C TYR A 341 18.41 -0.93 -8.25
N THR A 342 18.84 -0.59 -9.46
CA THR A 342 19.63 0.62 -9.72
C THR A 342 18.91 1.49 -10.73
N SER A 343 18.57 2.72 -10.35
CA SER A 343 17.95 3.69 -11.25
C SER A 343 18.74 5.00 -11.32
N HIS A 344 18.47 5.79 -12.36
CA HIS A 344 19.16 7.06 -12.60
C HIS A 344 18.16 8.20 -12.79
N GLU A 345 18.35 9.25 -12.02
CA GLU A 345 17.67 10.53 -12.19
C GLU A 345 18.66 11.60 -12.62
N LYS A 346 18.18 12.79 -13.01
CA LYS A 346 19.04 13.89 -13.44
C LYS A 346 20.01 14.28 -12.33
N GLY A 347 21.26 13.83 -12.45
CA GLY A 347 22.33 14.12 -11.49
C GLY A 347 22.40 13.18 -10.28
N LYS A 348 21.61 12.10 -10.26
CA LYS A 348 21.57 11.16 -9.14
C LYS A 348 21.55 9.71 -9.62
N THR A 349 22.21 8.84 -8.86
CA THR A 349 22.02 7.39 -8.93
C THR A 349 21.28 6.94 -7.67
N ILE A 350 20.29 6.07 -7.82
CA ILE A 350 19.46 5.56 -6.74
C ILE A 350 19.62 4.05 -6.67
N PHE A 351 19.94 3.55 -5.48
CA PHE A 351 19.87 2.13 -5.17
C PHE A 351 18.65 1.89 -4.30
N ARG A 352 17.82 0.91 -4.68
CA ARG A 352 16.62 0.52 -3.91
C ARG A 352 16.70 -0.96 -3.60
N LEU A 353 16.78 -1.29 -2.32
CA LEU A 353 16.64 -2.64 -1.79
C LEU A 353 15.21 -2.81 -1.28
N ILE A 354 14.46 -3.74 -1.86
CA ILE A 354 13.20 -4.22 -1.31
C ILE A 354 13.49 -5.52 -0.57
N LEU A 355 13.09 -5.61 0.69
CA LEU A 355 13.30 -6.76 1.56
C LEU A 355 11.96 -7.18 2.18
N ASP A 356 11.54 -8.40 1.90
CA ASP A 356 10.32 -9.01 2.43
C ASP A 356 10.71 -10.04 3.49
N GLN A 357 10.43 -9.77 4.77
CA GLN A 357 10.65 -10.72 5.87
C GLN A 357 9.39 -11.55 6.08
N ILE A 358 9.49 -12.85 5.87
CA ILE A 358 8.36 -13.78 5.95
C ILE A 358 8.43 -14.49 7.31
N LYS A 359 7.56 -14.07 8.23
CA LYS A 359 7.42 -14.70 9.56
C LYS A 359 6.22 -15.64 9.61
N ASN A 360 5.14 -15.29 8.92
CA ASN A 360 3.91 -16.05 8.83
C ASN A 360 3.63 -16.44 7.37
N PRO A 361 3.96 -17.69 6.96
CA PRO A 361 3.74 -18.13 5.58
C PRO A 361 2.26 -18.28 5.21
N ASN A 362 1.35 -18.28 6.21
CA ASN A 362 -0.09 -18.34 5.99
C ASN A 362 -0.70 -16.95 5.79
N GLN A 363 0.01 -15.87 6.16
CA GLN A 363 -0.41 -14.51 5.86
C GLN A 363 -0.14 -14.25 4.38
N THR A 364 -1.17 -14.45 3.56
CA THR A 364 -1.10 -14.23 2.12
C THR A 364 -1.24 -12.76 1.75
N GLU A 365 -1.85 -11.99 2.64
CA GLU A 365 -2.24 -10.61 2.41
C GLU A 365 -1.97 -9.77 3.67
N ASN A 366 -1.32 -8.61 3.53
CA ASN A 366 -1.02 -7.72 4.69
C ASN A 366 -2.30 -7.15 5.36
N TRP A 367 -3.43 -7.24 4.65
CA TRP A 367 -4.71 -6.61 4.97
C TRP A 367 -5.78 -7.62 5.36
N GLU A 368 -5.44 -8.82 5.81
CA GLU A 368 -6.35 -9.87 6.31
C GLU A 368 -7.27 -9.42 7.47
N ILE A 369 -7.55 -8.13 7.62
CA ILE A 369 -8.50 -7.49 8.52
C ILE A 369 -9.84 -8.20 8.61
N THR A 370 -10.41 -8.67 7.48
CA THR A 370 -11.68 -9.41 7.46
C THR A 370 -11.57 -10.83 8.02
N THR A 371 -10.35 -11.32 8.24
CA THR A 371 -10.02 -12.67 8.72
C THR A 371 -9.13 -12.68 9.96
N ARG A 372 -8.66 -11.53 10.43
CA ARG A 372 -7.73 -11.38 11.54
C ARG A 372 -8.49 -11.55 12.84
N HIS A 373 -8.62 -12.80 13.31
CA HIS A 373 -9.25 -13.19 14.58
C HIS A 373 -8.61 -14.45 15.15
#